data_AF-A0A1Z4RHV1-F1
#
_entry.id   AF-A0A1Z4RHV1-F1
#
_cell.length_a   1.000
_cell.length_b   1.000
_cell.length_c   1.000
_cell.angle_alpha   90.00
_cell.angle_beta   90.00
_cell.angle_gamma   90.00
#
_symmetry.space_group_name_H-M   'P 1'
#
loop_
_entity.id
_entity.type
_entity.pdbx_description
1 polymer ?
#
loop_
_entity_poly.entity_id
_entity_poly.type
_entity_poly.pdbx_seq_one_letter_code
_entity_poly.pdbx_strand_id
1 'polypeptide(L)'
;MLKNLRLRQKFTILLLVILLMGLSLSGFALSTLLRQNAKNDIAATGVMLMETMTSVRKYTTAQINPELKEKLEVKFLPQTVPGYSAREVFEVLRQRKGYRDFFYKEATLNPTNLRDKADNFETEIVEKFRKDSNLKELSDFRKLSGGDIFYIARPLAVSEPSCLECHSTPEAAPKSMIERYGSTNGFGWELNEIVGAQIISVPANTVINRANKSSFVIIGLVSAVFAAVILLVNIFLNSQVIRPLKHITRVAEEVSTGHMDAEFDKFGNDEIGNLAKAFKRMQLSLEMAMNRLKKSHGNTST
;
A
#
# COMPACT_ATOMS: atom_id res chain seq x y z
N MET A 1 34.39 0.96 -20.00
CA MET A 1 34.50 1.92 -18.87
C MET A 1 35.02 1.31 -17.56
N LEU A 2 34.71 0.04 -17.21
CA LEU A 2 35.14 -0.55 -15.92
C LEU A 2 36.65 -0.80 -15.75
N LYS A 3 37.45 -0.84 -16.83
CA LYS A 3 38.88 -1.20 -16.76
C LYS A 3 39.75 -0.18 -16.00
N ASN A 4 39.41 1.11 -16.03
CA ASN A 4 40.22 2.18 -15.43
C ASN A 4 39.86 2.50 -13.97
N LEU A 5 38.92 1.77 -13.37
CA LEU A 5 38.46 2.04 -12.00
C LEU A 5 39.35 1.37 -10.95
N ARG A 6 39.61 2.09 -9.86
CA ARG A 6 40.29 1.54 -8.67
C ARG A 6 39.43 0.42 -8.07
N LEU A 7 40.05 -0.57 -7.44
CA LEU A 7 39.35 -1.72 -6.84
C LEU A 7 38.20 -1.29 -5.91
N ARG A 8 38.42 -0.25 -5.09
CA ARG A 8 37.39 0.37 -4.24
C ARG A 8 36.18 0.80 -5.05
N GLN A 9 36.38 1.54 -6.15
CA GLN A 9 35.29 2.07 -6.97
C GLN A 9 34.48 0.94 -7.61
N LYS A 10 35.14 -0.12 -8.09
CA LYS A 10 34.46 -1.30 -8.64
C LYS A 10 33.53 -1.94 -7.61
N PHE A 11 34.02 -2.15 -6.39
CA PHE A 11 33.22 -2.67 -5.28
C PHE A 11 32.10 -1.74 -4.86
N THR A 12 32.36 -0.44 -4.70
CA THR A 12 31.33 0.54 -4.34
C THR A 12 30.22 0.58 -5.39
N ILE A 13 30.56 0.59 -6.68
CA ILE A 13 29.58 0.59 -7.77
C ILE A 13 28.76 -0.70 -7.74
N LEU A 14 29.39 -1.88 -7.57
CA LEU A 14 28.69 -3.15 -7.47
C LEU A 14 27.68 -3.14 -6.31
N LEU A 15 28.10 -2.68 -5.13
CA LEU A 15 27.24 -2.58 -3.95
C LEU A 15 26.08 -1.59 -4.16
N LEU A 16 26.34 -0.45 -4.80
CA LEU A 16 25.29 0.52 -5.14
C LEU A 16 24.28 -0.03 -6.13
N VAL A 17 24.74 -0.80 -7.12
CA VAL A 17 23.87 -1.46 -8.10
C VAL A 17 22.98 -2.51 -7.42
N ILE A 18 23.56 -3.36 -6.56
CA ILE A 18 22.81 -4.33 -5.76
C ILE A 18 21.79 -3.61 -4.87
N LEU A 19 22.21 -2.52 -4.22
CA LEU A 19 21.34 -1.71 -3.37
C LEU A 19 20.15 -1.15 -4.15
N LEU A 20 20.41 -0.50 -5.30
CA LEU A 20 19.36 0.13 -6.10
C LEU A 20 18.36 -0.91 -6.60
N MET A 21 18.82 -2.06 -7.08
CA MET A 21 17.93 -3.15 -7.48
C MET A 21 17.13 -3.69 -6.29
N GLY A 22 17.80 -3.97 -5.16
CA GLY A 22 17.16 -4.51 -3.97
C GLY A 22 16.11 -3.56 -3.39
N LEU A 23 16.43 -2.27 -3.23
CA LEU A 23 15.51 -1.26 -2.73
C LEU A 23 14.35 -1.00 -3.69
N SER A 24 14.61 -1.00 -5.01
CA SER A 24 13.54 -0.79 -5.98
C SER A 24 12.53 -1.93 -5.95
N LEU A 25 13.01 -3.18 -5.99
CA LEU A 25 12.14 -4.36 -5.98
C LEU A 25 11.39 -4.51 -4.66
N SER A 26 12.11 -4.45 -3.53
CA SER A 26 11.51 -4.58 -2.20
C SER A 26 10.62 -3.40 -1.84
N GLY A 27 11.02 -2.17 -2.19
CA GLY A 27 10.22 -0.97 -1.98
C GLY A 27 8.93 -0.97 -2.80
N PHE A 28 8.99 -1.42 -4.06
CA PHE A 28 7.80 -1.60 -4.88
C PHE A 28 6.86 -2.67 -4.31
N ALA A 29 7.39 -3.83 -3.93
CA ALA A 29 6.61 -4.91 -3.33
C ALA A 29 5.95 -4.47 -2.01
N LEU A 30 6.70 -3.81 -1.12
CA LEU A 30 6.21 -3.30 0.16
C LEU A 30 5.13 -2.22 -0.02
N SER A 31 5.36 -1.26 -0.93
CA SER A 31 4.38 -0.21 -1.22
C SER A 31 3.08 -0.79 -1.76
N THR A 32 3.17 -1.78 -2.66
CA THR A 32 2.00 -2.48 -3.21
C THR A 32 1.25 -3.23 -2.13
N LEU A 33 1.96 -3.97 -1.26
CA LEU A 33 1.36 -4.73 -0.17
C LEU A 33 0.67 -3.81 0.86
N LEU A 34 1.32 -2.70 1.24
CA LEU A 34 0.73 -1.74 2.18
C LEU A 34 -0.50 -1.05 1.60
N ARG A 35 -0.50 -0.70 0.30
CA ARG A 35 -1.68 -0.13 -0.38
C ARG A 35 -2.82 -1.14 -0.49
N GLN A 36 -2.51 -2.40 -0.82
CA GLN A 36 -3.52 -3.46 -0.89
C GLN A 36 -4.16 -3.72 0.47
N ASN A 37 -3.36 -3.81 1.53
CA ASN A 37 -3.86 -3.96 2.89
C ASN A 37 -4.73 -2.78 3.30
N ALA A 38 -4.29 -1.55 3.01
CA ALA A 38 -5.10 -0.36 3.28
C ALA A 38 -6.46 -0.38 2.54
N LYS A 39 -6.49 -0.82 1.27
CA LYS A 39 -7.74 -0.99 0.52
C LYS A 39 -8.64 -2.05 1.16
N ASN A 40 -8.08 -3.19 1.56
CA ASN A 40 -8.83 -4.27 2.21
C ASN A 40 -9.41 -3.82 3.57
N ASP A 41 -8.64 -3.07 4.37
CA ASP A 41 -9.10 -2.55 5.67
C ASP A 41 -10.25 -1.55 5.52
N ILE A 42 -10.14 -0.65 4.53
CA ILE A 42 -11.21 0.30 4.18
C ILE A 42 -12.45 -0.46 3.73
N ALA A 43 -12.28 -1.45 2.84
CA ALA A 43 -13.39 -2.25 2.33
C ALA A 43 -14.09 -3.03 3.46
N ALA A 44 -13.32 -3.71 4.32
CA ALA A 44 -13.87 -4.44 5.47
C ALA A 44 -14.66 -3.53 6.42
N THR A 45 -14.15 -2.32 6.68
CA THR A 45 -14.86 -1.31 7.48
C THR A 45 -16.16 -0.88 6.80
N GLY A 46 -16.13 -0.61 5.49
CA GLY A 46 -17.31 -0.25 4.71
C GLY A 46 -18.38 -1.35 4.71
N VAL A 47 -17.99 -2.60 4.47
CA VAL A 47 -18.89 -3.76 4.52
C VAL A 47 -19.51 -3.92 5.90
N MET A 48 -18.71 -3.83 6.97
CA MET A 48 -19.22 -3.94 8.34
C MET A 48 -20.27 -2.86 8.65
N LEU A 49 -20.03 -1.61 8.25
CA LEU A 49 -20.99 -0.53 8.42
C LEU A 49 -22.26 -0.74 7.57
N MET A 50 -22.11 -1.18 6.32
CA MET A 50 -23.25 -1.50 5.45
C MET A 50 -24.10 -2.63 6.02
N GLU A 51 -23.49 -3.73 6.46
CA GLU A 51 -24.19 -4.85 7.10
C GLU A 51 -24.88 -4.44 8.39
N THR A 52 -24.27 -3.54 9.16
CA THR A 52 -24.89 -2.98 10.36
C THR A 52 -26.16 -2.20 10.00
N MET A 53 -26.12 -1.37 8.95
CA MET A 53 -27.31 -0.64 8.49
C MET A 53 -28.38 -1.57 7.93
N THR A 54 -27.99 -2.59 7.17
CA THR A 54 -28.90 -3.65 6.72
C THR A 54 -29.54 -4.38 7.89
N SER A 55 -28.81 -4.60 8.98
CA SER A 55 -29.35 -5.19 10.21
C SER A 55 -30.35 -4.27 10.91
N VAL A 56 -30.11 -2.96 10.95
CA VAL A 56 -31.07 -1.95 11.43
C VAL A 56 -32.36 -1.98 10.59
N ARG A 57 -32.25 -2.10 9.26
CA ARG A 57 -33.41 -2.26 8.37
C ARG A 57 -34.23 -3.49 8.74
N LYS A 58 -33.56 -4.65 8.82
CA LYS A 58 -34.20 -5.93 9.16
C LYS A 58 -34.89 -5.88 10.52
N TYR A 59 -34.24 -5.30 11.52
CA TYR A 59 -34.83 -5.08 12.85
C TYR A 59 -36.09 -4.21 12.77
N THR A 60 -36.03 -3.10 12.02
CA THR A 60 -37.18 -2.19 11.86
C THR A 60 -38.37 -2.94 11.25
N THR A 61 -38.16 -3.67 10.15
CA THR A 61 -39.23 -4.46 9.52
C THR A 61 -39.77 -5.56 10.44
N ALA A 62 -38.89 -6.31 11.11
CA ALA A 62 -39.29 -7.51 11.85
C ALA A 62 -39.88 -7.23 13.23
N GLN A 63 -39.44 -6.17 13.91
CA GLN A 63 -39.77 -5.92 15.31
C GLN A 63 -40.53 -4.60 15.53
N ILE A 64 -40.27 -3.56 14.73
CA ILE A 64 -40.88 -2.24 14.94
C ILE A 64 -42.19 -2.11 14.17
N ASN A 65 -42.23 -2.55 12.92
CA ASN A 65 -43.39 -2.37 12.06
C ASN A 65 -44.66 -3.07 12.57
N PRO A 66 -44.61 -4.33 13.07
CA PRO A 66 -45.80 -5.00 13.60
C PRO A 66 -46.46 -4.24 14.76
N GLU A 67 -45.66 -3.67 15.66
CA GLU A 67 -46.11 -2.97 16.87
C GLU A 67 -46.75 -1.60 16.59
N LEU A 68 -46.50 -1.03 15.40
CA LEU A 68 -46.94 0.32 15.04
C LEU A 68 -47.98 0.35 13.92
N LYS A 69 -48.37 -0.81 13.37
CA LYS A 69 -49.27 -0.91 12.20
C LYS A 69 -50.55 -0.09 12.36
N GLU A 70 -51.25 -0.22 13.49
CA GLU A 70 -52.50 0.53 13.74
C GLU A 70 -52.28 2.05 13.82
N LYS A 71 -51.13 2.50 14.34
CA LYS A 71 -50.83 3.94 14.48
C LYS A 71 -50.50 4.59 13.14
N LEU A 72 -49.98 3.83 12.19
CA LEU A 72 -49.58 4.34 10.87
C LEU A 72 -50.77 4.76 10.00
N GLU A 73 -51.94 4.15 10.22
CA GLU A 73 -53.21 4.53 9.57
C GLU A 73 -53.60 5.98 9.92
N VAL A 74 -53.31 6.41 11.15
CA VAL A 74 -53.67 7.75 11.64
C VAL A 74 -52.56 8.76 11.36
N LYS A 75 -51.29 8.36 11.51
CA LYS A 75 -50.15 9.28 11.34
C LYS A 75 -48.94 8.55 10.78
N PHE A 76 -48.40 9.08 9.70
CA PHE A 76 -47.18 8.53 9.11
C PHE A 76 -45.97 8.82 10.00
N LEU A 77 -45.31 7.74 10.45
CA LEU A 77 -44.11 7.77 11.27
C LEU A 77 -42.92 7.29 10.41
N PRO A 78 -42.03 8.18 9.93
CA PRO A 78 -40.88 7.77 9.11
C PRO A 78 -39.99 6.71 9.77
N GLN A 79 -39.99 6.63 11.10
CA GLN A 79 -39.24 5.66 11.90
C GLN A 79 -39.64 4.19 11.65
N THR A 80 -40.78 3.93 11.00
CA THR A 80 -41.19 2.58 10.59
C THR A 80 -40.69 2.21 9.19
N VAL A 81 -40.11 3.17 8.45
CA VAL A 81 -39.51 2.90 7.15
C VAL A 81 -38.09 2.37 7.37
N PRO A 82 -37.75 1.14 6.94
CA PRO A 82 -36.45 0.53 7.24
C PRO A 82 -35.26 1.38 6.79
N GLY A 83 -35.33 1.95 5.58
CA GLY A 83 -34.27 2.80 5.04
C GLY A 83 -34.12 4.15 5.76
N TYR A 84 -35.23 4.71 6.26
CA TYR A 84 -35.18 5.91 7.09
C TYR A 84 -34.44 5.62 8.40
N SER A 85 -34.82 4.55 9.10
CA SER A 85 -34.20 4.16 10.38
C SER A 85 -32.72 3.86 10.23
N ALA A 86 -32.32 3.09 9.21
CA ALA A 86 -30.92 2.83 8.92
C ALA A 86 -30.14 4.13 8.67
N ARG A 87 -30.69 5.02 7.85
CA ARG A 87 -30.06 6.31 7.56
C ARG A 87 -29.94 7.20 8.80
N GLU A 88 -31.00 7.38 9.59
CA GLU A 88 -30.94 8.22 10.80
C GLU A 88 -29.97 7.68 11.84
N VAL A 89 -29.92 6.36 12.04
CA VAL A 89 -28.91 5.72 12.91
C VAL A 89 -27.50 6.03 12.41
N PHE A 90 -27.28 5.98 11.08
CA PHE A 90 -26.00 6.36 10.51
C PHE A 90 -25.67 7.84 10.69
N GLU A 91 -26.65 8.75 10.55
CA GLU A 91 -26.44 10.18 10.80
C GLU A 91 -26.06 10.43 12.27
N VAL A 92 -26.60 9.67 13.23
CA VAL A 92 -26.16 9.71 14.64
C VAL A 92 -24.70 9.26 14.76
N LEU A 93 -24.27 8.20 14.07
CA LEU A 93 -22.86 7.78 14.02
C LEU A 93 -21.97 8.91 13.50
N ARG A 94 -22.39 9.60 12.43
CA ARG A 94 -21.64 10.71 11.81
C ARG A 94 -21.43 11.91 12.72
N GLN A 95 -22.21 12.07 13.79
CA GLN A 95 -21.97 13.12 14.79
C GLN A 95 -20.66 12.90 15.57
N ARG A 96 -20.11 11.66 15.57
CA ARG A 96 -18.82 11.34 16.19
C ARG A 96 -17.68 11.79 15.29
N LYS A 97 -16.68 12.48 15.87
CA LYS A 97 -15.54 13.07 15.15
C LYS A 97 -14.85 12.11 14.17
N GLY A 98 -14.70 10.82 14.53
CA GLY A 98 -14.06 9.81 13.70
C GLY A 98 -14.87 9.32 12.49
N TYR A 99 -16.17 9.65 12.43
CA TYR A 99 -17.10 9.13 11.43
C TYR A 99 -17.79 10.22 10.58
N ARG A 100 -17.43 11.49 10.77
CA ARG A 100 -18.08 12.65 10.10
C ARG A 100 -18.08 12.55 8.57
N ASP A 101 -16.99 12.01 8.02
CA ASP A 101 -16.74 11.89 6.58
C ASP A 101 -17.17 10.54 6.01
N PHE A 102 -17.83 9.71 6.81
CA PHE A 102 -18.48 8.50 6.33
C PHE A 102 -19.89 8.86 5.89
N PHE A 103 -20.40 8.20 4.86
CA PHE A 103 -21.75 8.43 4.36
C PHE A 103 -22.42 7.10 4.06
N TYR A 104 -23.68 6.97 4.46
CA TYR A 104 -24.56 5.89 4.05
C TYR A 104 -25.77 6.49 3.36
N LYS A 105 -26.11 5.96 2.20
CA LYS A 105 -27.28 6.39 1.44
C LYS A 105 -27.89 5.21 0.72
N GLU A 106 -29.21 5.16 0.71
CA GLU A 106 -29.97 4.31 -0.20
C GLU A 106 -30.31 5.15 -1.43
N ALA A 107 -29.40 5.18 -2.39
CA ALA A 107 -29.53 6.01 -3.57
C ALA A 107 -30.56 5.39 -4.52
N THR A 108 -31.75 5.98 -4.56
CA THR A 108 -32.89 5.47 -5.32
C THR A 108 -33.17 6.37 -6.52
N LEU A 109 -33.52 5.78 -7.66
CA LEU A 109 -33.82 6.53 -8.88
C LEU A 109 -35.11 7.33 -8.75
N ASN A 110 -36.14 6.78 -8.09
CA ASN A 110 -37.39 7.46 -7.78
C ASN A 110 -37.75 7.25 -6.29
N PRO A 111 -37.16 8.01 -5.35
CA PRO A 111 -37.46 7.87 -3.92
C PRO A 111 -38.69 8.66 -3.50
N THR A 112 -39.35 8.23 -2.44
CA THR A 112 -40.34 9.06 -1.72
C THR A 112 -39.70 10.32 -1.13
N ASN A 113 -38.52 10.18 -0.51
CA ASN A 113 -37.79 11.31 0.08
C ASN A 113 -36.65 11.75 -0.85
N LEU A 114 -36.68 13.01 -1.31
CA LEU A 114 -35.67 13.54 -2.23
C LEU A 114 -34.24 13.52 -1.67
N ARG A 115 -34.08 13.43 -0.36
CA ARG A 115 -32.78 13.23 0.30
C ARG A 115 -32.05 11.94 -0.15
N ASP A 116 -32.82 10.98 -0.66
CA ASP A 116 -32.35 9.66 -1.10
C ASP A 116 -32.26 9.58 -2.64
N LYS A 117 -32.55 10.66 -3.36
CA LYS A 117 -32.48 10.71 -4.83
C LYS A 117 -31.06 10.47 -5.29
N ALA A 118 -30.87 9.46 -6.14
CA ALA A 118 -29.59 9.15 -6.74
C ALA A 118 -29.04 10.37 -7.50
N ASP A 119 -27.77 10.71 -7.26
CA ASP A 119 -27.03 11.64 -8.11
C ASP A 119 -26.63 10.95 -9.44
N ASN A 120 -25.95 11.67 -10.34
CA ASN A 120 -25.55 11.11 -11.63
C ASN A 120 -24.63 9.88 -11.49
N PHE A 121 -23.68 9.91 -10.55
CA PHE A 121 -22.76 8.80 -10.31
C PHE A 121 -23.47 7.60 -9.70
N GLU A 122 -24.35 7.84 -8.73
CA GLU A 122 -25.14 6.79 -8.09
C GLU A 122 -26.12 6.17 -9.09
N THR A 123 -26.69 6.97 -9.99
CA THR A 123 -27.54 6.49 -11.09
C THR A 123 -26.80 5.51 -11.99
N GLU A 124 -25.56 5.81 -12.38
CA GLU A 124 -24.74 4.89 -13.16
C GLU A 124 -24.50 3.54 -12.45
N ILE A 125 -24.36 3.56 -11.12
CA ILE A 125 -24.23 2.33 -10.32
C ILE A 125 -25.54 1.53 -10.37
N VAL A 126 -26.69 2.18 -10.16
CA VAL A 126 -27.99 1.50 -10.19
C VAL A 126 -28.24 0.87 -11.56
N GLU A 127 -27.92 1.60 -12.64
CA GLU A 127 -28.07 1.10 -14.01
C GLU A 127 -27.14 -0.10 -14.31
N LYS A 128 -25.94 -0.16 -13.72
CA LYS A 128 -25.07 -1.35 -13.82
C LYS A 128 -25.73 -2.57 -13.18
N PHE A 129 -26.31 -2.41 -12.00
CA PHE A 129 -27.03 -3.50 -11.33
C PHE A 129 -28.30 -3.93 -12.08
N ARG A 130 -29.03 -2.99 -12.71
CA ARG A 130 -30.19 -3.31 -13.56
C ARG A 130 -29.80 -4.10 -14.80
N LYS A 131 -28.64 -3.81 -15.39
CA LYS A 131 -28.14 -4.50 -16.60
C LYS A 131 -27.58 -5.88 -16.32
N ASP A 132 -26.99 -6.10 -15.15
CA ASP A 132 -26.41 -7.38 -14.76
C ASP A 132 -26.96 -7.85 -13.41
N SER A 133 -27.93 -8.75 -13.44
CA SER A 133 -28.56 -9.31 -12.24
C SER A 133 -27.62 -10.20 -11.41
N ASN A 134 -26.48 -10.65 -11.96
CA ASN A 134 -25.46 -11.41 -11.24
C ASN A 134 -24.50 -10.49 -10.46
N LEU A 135 -24.45 -9.21 -10.79
CA LEU A 135 -23.62 -8.23 -10.09
C LEU A 135 -24.21 -7.91 -8.71
N LYS A 136 -23.59 -8.45 -7.66
CA LYS A 136 -24.10 -8.29 -6.27
C LYS A 136 -23.46 -7.14 -5.50
N GLU A 137 -22.27 -6.71 -5.92
CA GLU A 137 -21.53 -5.64 -5.25
C GLU A 137 -20.65 -4.92 -6.27
N LEU A 138 -20.51 -3.61 -6.08
CA LEU A 138 -19.52 -2.79 -6.76
C LEU A 138 -18.75 -2.01 -5.71
N SER A 139 -17.42 -1.97 -5.83
CA SER A 139 -16.60 -1.12 -4.97
C SER A 139 -15.41 -0.54 -5.72
N ASP A 140 -15.20 0.75 -5.55
CA ASP A 140 -14.07 1.46 -6.15
C ASP A 140 -13.82 2.80 -5.46
N PHE A 141 -12.85 3.56 -5.96
CA PHE A 141 -12.60 4.94 -5.55
C PHE A 141 -13.43 5.91 -6.38
N ARG A 142 -14.08 6.86 -5.70
CA ARG A 142 -14.71 8.03 -6.31
C ARG A 142 -13.90 9.27 -5.93
N LYS A 143 -13.45 10.01 -6.95
CA LYS A 143 -12.80 11.31 -6.74
C LYS A 143 -13.86 12.37 -6.48
N LEU A 144 -13.70 13.14 -5.40
CA LEU A 144 -14.54 14.28 -5.06
C LEU A 144 -13.66 15.50 -4.79
N SER A 145 -14.23 16.70 -4.85
CA SER A 145 -13.51 17.95 -4.53
C SER A 145 -12.95 17.97 -3.09
N GLY A 146 -13.58 17.23 -2.17
CA GLY A 146 -13.12 17.03 -0.79
C GLY A 146 -12.08 15.91 -0.61
N GLY A 147 -11.63 15.30 -1.72
CA GLY A 147 -10.67 14.20 -1.77
C GLY A 147 -11.31 12.85 -2.11
N ASP A 148 -10.47 11.84 -2.31
CA ASP A 148 -10.91 10.51 -2.73
C ASP A 148 -11.64 9.76 -1.59
N ILE A 149 -12.78 9.17 -1.94
CA ILE A 149 -13.55 8.27 -1.09
C ILE A 149 -13.55 6.88 -1.71
N PHE A 150 -13.58 5.85 -0.86
CA PHE A 150 -13.85 4.49 -1.31
C PHE A 150 -15.32 4.20 -1.07
N TYR A 151 -16.03 3.73 -2.09
CA TYR A 151 -17.43 3.37 -1.96
C TYR A 151 -17.62 1.85 -2.10
N ILE A 152 -18.64 1.34 -1.43
CA ILE A 152 -19.19 0.01 -1.67
C ILE A 152 -20.67 0.20 -1.94
N ALA A 153 -21.16 -0.44 -2.98
CA ALA A 153 -22.53 -0.37 -3.43
C ALA A 153 -23.11 -1.77 -3.59
N ARG A 154 -24.36 -1.94 -3.18
CA ARG A 154 -25.14 -3.18 -3.40
C ARG A 154 -26.51 -2.83 -3.96
N PRO A 155 -27.10 -3.67 -4.83
CA PRO A 155 -28.40 -3.40 -5.41
C PRO A 155 -29.48 -3.36 -4.32
N LEU A 156 -30.38 -2.39 -4.42
CA LEU A 156 -31.58 -2.31 -3.61
C LEU A 156 -32.77 -2.79 -4.45
N ALA A 157 -33.07 -4.07 -4.34
CA ALA A 157 -34.22 -4.69 -5.01
C ALA A 157 -35.46 -4.68 -4.12
N VAL A 158 -36.63 -4.56 -4.75
CA VAL A 158 -37.94 -4.72 -4.11
C VAL A 158 -38.19 -6.22 -3.93
N SER A 159 -37.57 -6.83 -2.92
CA SER A 159 -37.61 -8.29 -2.75
C SER A 159 -38.89 -8.81 -2.09
N GLU A 160 -39.68 -7.94 -1.44
CA GLU A 160 -40.85 -8.32 -0.67
C GLU A 160 -42.12 -7.61 -1.17
N PRO A 161 -43.27 -8.30 -1.28
CA PRO A 161 -44.53 -7.69 -1.69
C PRO A 161 -45.01 -6.56 -0.77
N SER A 162 -44.63 -6.59 0.52
CA SER A 162 -44.99 -5.55 1.49
C SER A 162 -44.46 -4.16 1.13
N CYS A 163 -43.38 -4.08 0.33
CA CYS A 163 -42.91 -2.81 -0.20
C CYS A 163 -43.94 -2.14 -1.13
N LEU A 164 -44.74 -2.95 -1.84
CA LEU A 164 -45.73 -2.47 -2.80
C LEU A 164 -47.01 -1.95 -2.12
N GLU A 165 -47.18 -2.20 -0.81
CA GLU A 165 -48.26 -1.57 -0.03
C GLU A 165 -48.13 -0.03 -0.01
N CYS A 166 -46.89 0.49 -0.12
CA CYS A 166 -46.62 1.93 -0.12
C CYS A 166 -46.09 2.45 -1.47
N HIS A 167 -45.48 1.60 -2.29
CA HIS A 167 -44.71 2.04 -3.47
C HIS A 167 -45.29 1.56 -4.82
N SER A 168 -46.45 0.91 -4.84
CA SER A 168 -47.13 0.53 -6.09
C SER A 168 -47.76 1.75 -6.77
N THR A 169 -48.98 2.14 -6.40
CA THR A 169 -49.63 3.37 -6.89
C THR A 169 -49.93 4.32 -5.73
N PRO A 170 -50.09 5.63 -6.00
CA PRO A 170 -50.46 6.58 -4.97
C PRO A 170 -51.77 6.21 -4.25
N GLU A 171 -52.75 5.62 -4.93
CA GLU A 171 -54.04 5.27 -4.36
C GLU A 171 -53.97 4.11 -3.35
N ALA A 172 -53.00 3.21 -3.53
CA ALA A 172 -52.76 2.07 -2.63
C ALA A 172 -52.01 2.48 -1.36
N ALA A 173 -51.27 3.58 -1.40
CA ALA A 173 -50.40 4.00 -0.31
C ALA A 173 -51.16 4.62 0.87
N PRO A 174 -50.61 4.55 2.09
CA PRO A 174 -51.22 5.18 3.26
C PRO A 174 -51.45 6.69 3.03
N LYS A 175 -52.68 7.17 3.27
CA LYS A 175 -53.03 8.59 3.09
C LYS A 175 -52.09 9.53 3.85
N SER A 176 -51.72 9.14 5.05
CA SER A 176 -50.80 9.87 5.91
C SER A 176 -49.39 10.01 5.31
N MET A 177 -48.95 9.07 4.45
CA MET A 177 -47.69 9.16 3.69
C MET A 177 -47.82 10.19 2.57
N ILE A 178 -48.93 10.15 1.81
CA ILE A 178 -49.21 11.06 0.70
C ILE A 178 -49.32 12.50 1.20
N GLU A 179 -49.99 12.73 2.32
CA GLU A 179 -50.07 14.06 2.95
C GLU A 179 -48.69 14.63 3.28
N ARG A 180 -47.72 13.76 3.61
CA ARG A 180 -46.37 14.16 4.00
C ARG A 180 -45.42 14.36 2.83
N TYR A 181 -45.47 13.47 1.83
CA TYR A 181 -44.48 13.41 0.74
C TYR A 181 -45.04 13.69 -0.65
N GLY A 182 -46.37 13.81 -0.77
CA GLY A 182 -47.07 13.93 -2.04
C GLY A 182 -47.23 12.59 -2.76
N SER A 183 -47.86 12.64 -3.94
CA SER A 183 -48.16 11.48 -4.79
C SER A 183 -47.24 11.35 -6.01
N THR A 184 -46.22 12.21 -6.14
CA THR A 184 -45.42 12.31 -7.38
C THR A 184 -44.24 11.34 -7.43
N ASN A 185 -43.52 11.15 -6.31
CA ASN A 185 -42.27 10.37 -6.27
C ASN A 185 -42.41 9.14 -5.36
N GLY A 186 -41.61 8.10 -5.63
CA GLY A 186 -41.60 6.89 -4.80
C GLY A 186 -42.75 5.92 -5.07
N PHE A 187 -43.30 5.96 -6.28
CA PHE A 187 -44.34 5.03 -6.75
C PHE A 187 -43.93 4.40 -8.08
N GLY A 188 -44.70 3.40 -8.53
CA GLY A 188 -44.49 2.67 -9.77
C GLY A 188 -43.42 1.58 -9.66
N TRP A 189 -43.10 1.13 -8.44
CA TRP A 189 -42.13 0.07 -8.24
C TRP A 189 -42.73 -1.30 -8.54
N GLU A 190 -41.92 -2.21 -9.09
CA GLU A 190 -42.32 -3.59 -9.35
C GLU A 190 -41.57 -4.59 -8.46
N LEU A 191 -42.20 -5.75 -8.20
CA LEU A 191 -41.56 -6.81 -7.42
C LEU A 191 -40.30 -7.30 -8.15
N ASN A 192 -39.20 -7.44 -7.40
CA ASN A 192 -37.84 -7.75 -7.86
C ASN A 192 -37.15 -6.67 -8.68
N GLU A 193 -37.76 -5.49 -8.88
CA GLU A 193 -37.11 -4.36 -9.53
C GLU A 193 -35.96 -3.83 -8.64
N ILE A 194 -34.81 -3.55 -9.26
CA ILE A 194 -33.73 -2.80 -8.62
C ILE A 194 -34.08 -1.31 -8.70
N VAL A 195 -34.61 -0.74 -7.62
CA VAL A 195 -35.06 0.66 -7.58
C VAL A 195 -33.92 1.63 -7.20
N GLY A 196 -32.83 1.10 -6.65
CA GLY A 196 -31.69 1.88 -6.21
C GLY A 196 -30.48 1.04 -5.82
N ALA A 197 -29.57 1.63 -5.07
CA ALA A 197 -28.43 0.97 -4.48
C ALA A 197 -28.20 1.44 -3.04
N GLN A 198 -27.85 0.52 -2.14
CA GLN A 198 -27.28 0.87 -0.85
C GLN A 198 -25.81 1.21 -1.06
N ILE A 199 -25.39 2.42 -0.70
CA ILE A 199 -24.04 2.93 -0.91
C ILE A 199 -23.48 3.38 0.43
N ILE A 200 -22.33 2.80 0.81
CA ILE A 200 -21.48 3.29 1.90
C ILE A 200 -20.26 3.95 1.28
N SER A 201 -19.91 5.14 1.76
CA SER A 201 -18.70 5.87 1.39
C SER A 201 -17.81 6.02 2.61
N VAL A 202 -16.56 5.63 2.47
CA VAL A 202 -15.54 5.65 3.52
C VAL A 202 -14.39 6.56 3.07
N PRO A 203 -13.90 7.48 3.93
CA PRO A 203 -12.77 8.33 3.58
C PRO A 203 -11.52 7.49 3.32
N ALA A 204 -10.98 7.57 2.10
CA ALA A 204 -9.82 6.76 1.70
C ALA A 204 -8.48 7.48 1.93
N ASN A 205 -8.47 8.81 1.78
CA ASN A 205 -7.23 9.60 1.78
C ASN A 205 -6.38 9.38 3.03
N THR A 206 -7.00 9.38 4.21
CA THR A 206 -6.26 9.26 5.47
C THR A 206 -5.57 7.90 5.60
N VAL A 207 -6.24 6.82 5.22
CA VAL A 207 -5.71 5.46 5.30
C VAL A 207 -4.63 5.23 4.24
N ILE A 208 -4.90 5.62 2.98
CA ILE A 208 -3.94 5.47 1.88
C ILE A 208 -2.71 6.35 2.08
N ASN A 209 -2.87 7.58 2.56
CA ASN A 209 -1.73 8.46 2.87
C ASN A 209 -0.92 7.92 4.04
N ARG A 210 -1.57 7.30 5.04
CA ARG A 210 -0.87 6.62 6.13
C ARG A 210 -0.06 5.43 5.61
N ALA A 211 -0.63 4.62 4.71
CA ALA A 211 0.09 3.53 4.07
C ALA A 211 1.32 4.04 3.30
N ASN A 212 1.16 5.07 2.47
CA ASN A 212 2.27 5.70 1.73
C ASN A 212 3.36 6.24 2.68
N LYS A 213 2.97 6.96 3.75
CA LYS A 213 3.90 7.49 4.74
C LYS A 213 4.68 6.36 5.42
N SER A 214 4.00 5.28 5.82
CA SER A 214 4.65 4.10 6.38
C SER A 214 5.63 3.46 5.38
N SER A 215 5.26 3.35 4.10
CA SER A 215 6.17 2.86 3.05
C SER A 215 7.43 3.72 2.97
N PHE A 216 7.30 5.05 2.93
CA PHE A 216 8.46 5.95 2.88
C PHE A 216 9.36 5.83 4.10
N VAL A 217 8.78 5.73 5.31
CA VAL A 217 9.56 5.56 6.55
C VAL A 217 10.32 4.24 6.54
N ILE A 218 9.68 3.14 6.15
CA ILE A 218 10.33 1.83 6.11
C ILE A 218 11.41 1.78 5.03
N ILE A 219 11.13 2.27 3.83
CA ILE A 219 12.13 2.34 2.74
C ILE A 219 13.30 3.23 3.17
N GLY A 220 13.04 4.36 3.83
CA GLY A 220 14.08 5.25 4.36
C GLY A 220 14.96 4.56 5.40
N LEU A 221 14.37 3.83 6.35
CA LEU A 221 15.09 3.08 7.37
C LEU A 221 15.96 1.98 6.75
N VAL A 222 15.39 1.19 5.84
CA VAL A 222 16.12 0.12 5.13
C VAL A 222 17.27 0.72 4.31
N SER A 223 17.03 1.83 3.61
CA SER A 223 18.07 2.54 2.85
C SER A 223 19.20 3.03 3.75
N ALA A 224 18.89 3.55 4.95
CA ALA A 224 19.89 3.99 5.91
C ALA A 224 20.75 2.82 6.43
N VAL A 225 20.13 1.67 6.74
CA VAL A 225 20.85 0.45 7.14
C VAL A 225 21.80 -0.01 6.04
N PHE A 226 21.32 -0.07 4.79
CA PHE A 226 22.18 -0.44 3.67
C PHE A 226 23.32 0.56 3.43
N ALA A 227 23.06 1.86 3.55
CA ALA A 227 24.10 2.88 3.44
C ALA A 227 25.21 2.69 4.49
N ALA A 228 24.82 2.38 5.73
CA ALA A 228 25.76 2.05 6.80
C ALA A 228 26.57 0.78 6.48
N VAL A 229 25.94 -0.28 5.96
CA VAL A 229 26.63 -1.51 5.54
C VAL A 229 27.64 -1.21 4.42
N ILE A 230 27.25 -0.44 3.39
CA ILE A 230 28.15 -0.06 2.31
C ILE A 230 29.35 0.74 2.85
N LEU A 231 29.11 1.66 3.78
CA LEU A 231 30.18 2.43 4.42
C LEU A 231 31.16 1.50 5.16
N LEU A 232 30.64 0.60 6.01
CA LEU A 232 31.45 -0.35 6.78
C LEU A 232 32.25 -1.29 5.88
N VAL A 233 31.63 -1.84 4.83
CA VAL A 233 32.32 -2.70 3.86
C VAL A 233 33.43 -1.94 3.14
N ASN A 234 33.20 -0.67 2.75
CA ASN A 234 34.24 0.14 2.12
C ASN A 234 35.39 0.46 3.07
N ILE A 235 35.12 0.73 4.34
CA ILE A 235 36.15 0.95 5.37
C ILE A 235 36.98 -0.32 5.52
N PHE A 236 36.32 -1.47 5.72
CA PHE A 236 36.95 -2.77 5.87
C PHE A 236 37.80 -3.16 4.65
N LEU A 237 37.25 -3.06 3.45
CA LEU A 237 37.96 -3.36 2.20
C LEU A 237 39.20 -2.47 2.04
N ASN A 238 39.08 -1.19 2.40
CA ASN A 238 40.20 -0.26 2.28
C ASN A 238 41.33 -0.58 3.28
N SER A 239 40.99 -0.92 4.52
CA SER A 239 41.99 -1.21 5.56
C SER A 239 42.59 -2.61 5.43
N GLN A 240 41.80 -3.64 5.16
CA GLN A 240 42.22 -5.04 5.18
C GLN A 240 42.77 -5.54 3.84
N VAL A 241 42.32 -4.97 2.72
CA VAL A 241 42.69 -5.49 1.38
C VAL A 241 43.50 -4.46 0.60
N ILE A 242 42.94 -3.26 0.38
CA ILE A 242 43.52 -2.31 -0.57
C ILE A 242 44.83 -1.70 -0.05
N ARG A 243 44.90 -1.30 1.22
CA ARG A 243 46.12 -0.73 1.82
C ARG A 243 47.27 -1.75 1.84
N PRO A 244 47.10 -2.98 2.37
CA PRO A 244 48.14 -4.00 2.33
C PRO A 244 48.61 -4.36 0.91
N LEU A 245 47.69 -4.55 -0.04
CA LEU A 245 48.06 -4.83 -1.42
C LEU A 245 48.91 -3.71 -2.04
N LYS A 246 48.52 -2.44 -1.81
CA LYS A 246 49.32 -1.30 -2.29
C LYS A 246 50.71 -1.26 -1.68
N HIS A 247 50.85 -1.64 -0.41
CA HIS A 247 52.15 -1.71 0.24
C HIS A 247 53.01 -2.82 -0.38
N ILE A 248 52.48 -4.04 -0.53
CA ILE A 248 53.19 -5.16 -1.16
C ILE A 248 53.61 -4.80 -2.59
N THR A 249 52.74 -4.17 -3.38
CA THR A 249 53.08 -3.71 -4.73
C THR A 249 54.21 -2.68 -4.73
N ARG A 250 54.18 -1.70 -3.81
CA ARG A 250 55.24 -0.69 -3.71
C ARG A 250 56.59 -1.31 -3.37
N VAL A 251 56.66 -2.17 -2.35
CA VAL A 251 57.89 -2.85 -1.95
C VAL A 251 58.42 -3.73 -3.09
N ALA A 252 57.54 -4.44 -3.79
CA ALA A 252 57.95 -5.24 -4.96
C ALA A 252 58.54 -4.37 -6.09
N GLU A 253 58.02 -3.17 -6.30
CA GLU A 253 58.52 -2.23 -7.31
C GLU A 253 59.89 -1.64 -6.91
N GLU A 254 60.09 -1.32 -5.62
CA GLU A 254 61.39 -0.92 -5.07
C GLU A 254 62.44 -2.03 -5.24
N VAL A 255 62.11 -3.28 -4.88
CA VAL A 255 62.98 -4.45 -5.09
C VAL A 255 63.30 -4.64 -6.57
N SER A 256 62.32 -4.46 -7.48
CA SER A 256 62.54 -4.60 -8.92
C SER A 256 63.52 -3.57 -9.50
N THR A 257 63.65 -2.40 -8.86
CA THR A 257 64.56 -1.32 -9.26
C THR A 257 65.93 -1.40 -8.58
N GLY A 258 66.20 -2.46 -7.80
CA GLY A 258 67.50 -2.74 -7.19
C GLY A 258 67.61 -2.42 -5.70
N HIS A 259 66.55 -1.90 -5.06
CA HIS A 259 66.52 -1.61 -3.63
C HIS A 259 66.10 -2.87 -2.84
N MET A 260 67.08 -3.73 -2.57
CA MET A 260 66.86 -5.06 -1.95
C MET A 260 66.66 -5.00 -0.43
N ASP A 261 66.85 -3.84 0.19
CA ASP A 261 66.72 -3.57 1.63
C ASP A 261 65.29 -3.26 2.09
N ALA A 262 64.33 -3.15 1.16
CA ALA A 262 62.95 -2.86 1.48
C ALA A 262 62.30 -3.97 2.33
N GLU A 263 61.72 -3.63 3.47
CA GLU A 263 61.09 -4.61 4.37
C GLU A 263 59.60 -4.79 4.07
N PHE A 264 59.18 -6.05 3.92
CA PHE A 264 57.77 -6.41 4.02
C PHE A 264 57.34 -6.40 5.50
N ASP A 265 56.45 -5.46 5.87
CA ASP A 265 55.82 -5.40 7.18
C ASP A 265 55.19 -6.74 7.61
N LYS A 266 55.01 -6.95 8.92
CA LYS A 266 54.28 -8.12 9.42
C LYS A 266 52.78 -8.00 9.09
N PHE A 267 52.38 -8.67 8.01
CA PHE A 267 50.97 -8.86 7.65
C PHE A 267 50.29 -9.94 8.48
N GLY A 268 48.95 -10.00 8.40
CA GLY A 268 48.14 -11.01 9.06
C GLY A 268 48.41 -12.44 8.57
N ASN A 269 47.60 -13.40 9.05
CA ASN A 269 47.67 -14.80 8.62
C ASN A 269 46.62 -15.16 7.55
N ASP A 270 46.06 -14.15 6.90
CA ASP A 270 45.11 -14.28 5.79
C ASP A 270 45.83 -14.48 4.43
N GLU A 271 45.07 -14.54 3.35
CA GLU A 271 45.57 -14.69 1.98
C GLU A 271 46.53 -13.55 1.60
N ILE A 272 46.28 -12.33 2.10
CA ILE A 272 47.14 -11.17 1.86
C ILE A 272 48.48 -11.33 2.57
N GLY A 273 48.50 -11.82 3.80
CA GLY A 273 49.72 -12.13 4.52
C GLY A 273 50.51 -13.28 3.91
N ASN A 274 49.83 -14.31 3.41
CA ASN A 274 50.47 -15.41 2.68
C ASN A 274 51.11 -14.90 1.37
N LEU A 275 50.46 -13.98 0.67
CA LEU A 275 51.03 -13.31 -0.51
C LEU A 275 52.30 -12.52 -0.15
N ALA A 276 52.27 -11.74 0.93
CA ALA A 276 53.44 -10.98 1.39
C ALA A 276 54.62 -11.91 1.75
N LYS A 277 54.36 -13.03 2.44
CA LYS A 277 55.38 -14.04 2.76
C LYS A 277 55.98 -14.69 1.50
N ALA A 278 55.19 -14.86 0.44
CA ALA A 278 55.69 -15.37 -0.84
C ALA A 278 56.60 -14.34 -1.53
N PHE A 279 56.20 -13.08 -1.58
CA PHE A 279 57.02 -11.99 -2.14
C PHE A 279 58.33 -11.79 -1.37
N LYS A 280 58.31 -11.85 -0.04
CA LYS A 280 59.52 -11.79 0.79
C LYS A 280 60.52 -12.90 0.46
N ARG A 281 60.03 -14.14 0.24
CA ARG A 281 60.89 -15.27 -0.16
C ARG A 281 61.51 -15.07 -1.55
N MET A 282 60.76 -14.46 -2.47
CA MET A 282 61.25 -14.12 -3.81
C MET A 282 62.33 -13.04 -3.77
N GLN A 283 62.14 -11.97 -2.98
CA GLN A 283 63.15 -10.92 -2.75
C GLN A 283 64.48 -11.51 -2.27
N LEU A 284 64.45 -12.34 -1.21
CA LEU A 284 65.65 -13.00 -0.67
C LEU A 284 66.33 -13.90 -1.71
N SER A 285 65.55 -14.60 -2.52
CA SER A 285 66.09 -15.48 -3.57
C SER A 285 66.80 -14.68 -4.67
N LEU A 286 66.23 -13.52 -5.05
CA LEU A 286 66.81 -12.61 -6.04
C LEU A 286 68.09 -11.95 -5.51
N GLU A 287 68.09 -11.49 -4.27
CA GLU A 287 69.25 -10.91 -3.60
C GLU A 287 70.42 -11.91 -3.55
N MET A 288 70.15 -13.16 -3.16
CA MET A 288 71.16 -14.23 -3.18
C MET A 288 71.71 -14.50 -4.58
N ALA A 289 70.86 -14.49 -5.61
CA ALA A 289 71.28 -14.69 -7.00
C ALA A 289 72.18 -13.54 -7.49
N MET A 290 71.80 -12.29 -7.22
CA MET A 290 72.59 -11.11 -7.58
C MET A 290 73.95 -11.10 -6.86
N ASN A 291 73.99 -11.43 -5.57
CA ASN A 291 75.23 -11.53 -4.80
C ASN A 291 76.18 -12.61 -5.34
N ARG A 292 75.64 -13.75 -5.82
CA ARG A 292 76.44 -14.80 -6.47
C ARG A 292 77.02 -14.33 -7.81
N LEU A 293 76.25 -13.64 -8.63
CA LEU A 293 76.73 -13.06 -9.89
C LEU A 293 77.86 -12.04 -9.64
N LYS A 294 77.69 -11.17 -8.64
CA LYS A 294 78.69 -10.15 -8.28
C LYS A 294 80.00 -10.78 -7.79
N LYS A 295 79.93 -11.87 -7.01
CA LYS A 295 81.10 -12.66 -6.58
C LYS A 295 81.80 -13.38 -7.74
N SER A 296 81.04 -13.90 -8.70
CA SER A 296 81.57 -14.61 -9.88
C SER A 296 82.40 -13.69 -10.78
N HIS A 297 81.94 -12.46 -11.06
CA HIS A 297 82.68 -11.48 -11.87
C HIS A 297 83.88 -10.84 -11.16
N GLY A 298 83.89 -10.76 -9.82
CA GLY A 298 85.04 -10.25 -9.06
C GLY A 298 86.27 -11.17 -9.08
N ASN A 299 86.10 -12.46 -9.41
CA ASN A 299 87.18 -13.46 -9.45
C ASN A 299 87.83 -13.62 -10.84
N THR A 300 87.39 -12.88 -11.85
CA THR A 300 87.91 -12.93 -13.23
C THR A 300 88.76 -11.70 -13.62
N SER A 301 89.11 -10.84 -12.65
CA SER A 301 89.87 -9.59 -12.88
C SER A 301 91.24 -9.54 -12.17
N THR A 302 91.82 -10.70 -11.85
CA THR A 302 93.22 -10.83 -11.42
C THR A 302 94.01 -11.62 -12.43
#